data_AF-A0A352JYG2-F1
#
_entry.id   AF-A0A352JYG2-F1
#
_cell.length_a   1.000
_cell.length_b   1.000
_cell.length_c   1.000
_cell.angle_alpha   90.00
_cell.angle_beta   90.00
_cell.angle_gamma   90.00
#
_symmetry.space_group_name_H-M   'P 1'
#
loop_
_entity.id
_entity.type
_entity.pdbx_description
1 polymer ?
#
loop_
_entity_poly.entity_id
_entity_poly.type
_entity_poly.pdbx_seq_one_letter_code
_entity_poly.pdbx_strand_id
1 'polypeptide(L)'
;MLILQPPLIDSLPTAGSPLKTLSNLPKSAIPLAIADIASRSNSLVLVLVEKSQDAQQLVNALHFYLGQEHHLDAEGEADGSVDLPIVHLPDWETLPYDSFSPHEDITSERLKALSQLSDLHRGLLILPIQTLAHRLPPREHLDGQRFVLTTGDTFDLHTERRRLEASGYHAVDTVHEHGEFAVRGAILDVFPMGSQQPLRIELFDTEIESLRAFDPDTQRTITKVDSVTLLPAREIPLTETGITTFRNHWHETFEGNPRDCSIYQDVSSGLAPPGVEYYAP
;
A
#
# COMPACT_ATOMS: atom_id res chain seq x y z
N MET A 1 -36.41 -19.52 -6.20
CA MET A 1 -35.27 -19.48 -5.27
C MET A 1 -34.08 -20.08 -6.00
N LEU A 2 -33.06 -19.28 -6.33
CA LEU A 2 -31.86 -19.81 -6.97
C LEU A 2 -31.02 -20.46 -5.86
N ILE A 3 -30.89 -21.79 -5.87
CA ILE A 3 -30.01 -22.50 -4.94
C ILE A 3 -28.68 -22.65 -5.65
N LEU A 4 -27.67 -21.89 -5.21
CA LEU A 4 -26.30 -22.02 -5.70
C LEU A 4 -25.63 -23.11 -4.85
N GLN A 5 -25.30 -24.25 -5.47
CA GLN A 5 -24.51 -25.31 -4.85
C GLN A 5 -23.10 -25.28 -5.45
N PRO A 6 -22.09 -24.83 -4.71
CA PRO A 6 -20.70 -24.98 -5.14
C PRO A 6 -20.34 -26.46 -5.37
N PRO A 7 -19.40 -26.77 -6.28
CA PRO A 7 -18.61 -25.81 -7.06
C PRO A 7 -19.43 -25.15 -8.17
N LEU A 8 -19.25 -23.84 -8.36
CA LEU A 8 -19.94 -23.07 -9.40
C LEU A 8 -19.29 -23.25 -10.78
N ILE A 9 -18.07 -23.78 -10.82
CA ILE A 9 -17.38 -24.21 -12.04
C ILE A 9 -16.83 -25.63 -11.89
N ASP A 10 -17.05 -26.49 -12.89
CA ASP A 10 -16.65 -27.91 -12.86
C ASP A 10 -15.14 -28.11 -12.73
N SER A 11 -14.35 -27.22 -13.34
CA SER A 11 -12.88 -27.27 -13.30
C SER A 11 -12.28 -25.89 -13.39
N LEU A 12 -11.20 -25.65 -12.63
CA LEU A 12 -10.39 -24.45 -12.75
C LEU A 12 -9.70 -24.42 -14.13
N PRO A 13 -9.53 -23.24 -14.75
CA PRO A 13 -8.71 -23.11 -15.96
C PRO A 13 -7.24 -23.44 -15.64
N THR A 14 -6.56 -24.07 -16.60
CA THR A 14 -5.12 -24.31 -16.55
C THR A 14 -4.39 -23.39 -17.51
N ALA A 15 -3.08 -23.19 -17.31
CA ALA A 15 -2.26 -22.40 -18.22
C ALA A 15 -2.38 -22.93 -19.67
N GLY A 16 -2.67 -22.03 -20.62
CA GLY A 16 -2.88 -22.37 -22.03
C GLY A 16 -4.27 -22.92 -22.38
N SER A 17 -5.17 -23.11 -21.40
CA SER A 17 -6.56 -23.49 -21.69
C SER A 17 -7.37 -22.33 -22.29
N PRO A 18 -8.42 -22.60 -23.09
CA PRO A 18 -9.29 -21.56 -23.61
C PRO A 18 -9.95 -20.73 -22.49
N LEU A 19 -10.21 -19.46 -22.77
CA LEU A 19 -10.97 -18.59 -21.88
C LEU A 19 -12.33 -19.22 -21.55
N LYS A 20 -12.65 -19.28 -20.26
CA LYS A 20 -13.95 -19.73 -19.76
C LYS A 20 -14.80 -18.52 -19.42
N THR A 21 -16.03 -18.48 -19.92
CA THR A 21 -17.00 -17.43 -19.61
C THR A 21 -18.10 -18.00 -18.72
N LEU A 22 -18.34 -17.37 -17.57
CA LEU A 22 -19.46 -17.70 -16.70
C LEU A 22 -20.61 -16.73 -16.99
N SER A 23 -21.63 -17.22 -17.69
CA SER A 23 -22.82 -16.46 -18.07
C SER A 23 -24.01 -16.74 -17.15
N ASN A 24 -25.01 -15.84 -17.15
CA ASN A 24 -26.25 -15.97 -16.38
C ASN A 24 -26.05 -16.00 -14.85
N LEU A 25 -24.95 -15.43 -14.36
CA LEU A 25 -24.73 -15.22 -12.92
C LEU A 25 -25.46 -13.95 -12.46
N PRO A 26 -26.30 -14.02 -11.42
CA PRO A 26 -26.77 -12.83 -10.72
C PRO A 26 -25.58 -12.02 -10.17
N LYS A 27 -25.69 -10.70 -10.07
CA LYS A 27 -24.61 -9.85 -9.54
C LYS A 27 -24.12 -10.30 -8.16
N SER A 28 -25.03 -10.68 -7.28
CA SER A 28 -24.70 -11.20 -5.94
C SER A 28 -24.00 -12.57 -5.95
N ALA A 29 -24.04 -13.31 -7.05
CA ALA A 29 -23.35 -14.60 -7.19
C ALA A 29 -21.90 -14.45 -7.65
N ILE A 30 -21.49 -13.26 -8.12
CA ILE A 30 -20.12 -13.00 -8.59
C ILE A 30 -19.10 -13.20 -7.47
N PRO A 31 -19.24 -12.58 -6.28
CA PRO A 31 -18.29 -12.78 -5.19
C PRO A 31 -18.25 -14.24 -4.71
N LEU A 32 -19.38 -14.94 -4.70
CA LEU A 32 -19.44 -16.37 -4.37
C LEU A 32 -18.66 -17.23 -5.39
N ALA A 33 -18.79 -16.94 -6.69
CA ALA A 33 -18.03 -17.64 -7.72
C ALA A 33 -16.53 -17.40 -7.58
N ILE A 34 -16.11 -16.17 -7.27
CA ILE A 34 -14.72 -15.82 -7.03
C ILE A 34 -14.18 -16.51 -5.78
N ALA A 35 -14.96 -16.54 -4.69
CA ALA A 35 -14.61 -17.23 -3.45
C ALA A 35 -14.43 -18.76 -3.68
N ASP A 36 -15.31 -19.39 -4.46
CA ASP A 36 -15.20 -20.82 -4.83
C ASP A 36 -13.96 -21.10 -5.70
N ILE A 37 -13.65 -20.22 -6.65
CA ILE A 37 -12.45 -20.31 -7.48
C ILE A 37 -11.19 -20.19 -6.61
N ALA A 38 -11.12 -19.16 -5.77
CA ALA A 38 -9.96 -18.90 -4.91
C ALA A 38 -9.75 -20.01 -3.88
N SER A 39 -10.83 -20.54 -3.30
CA SER A 39 -10.75 -21.64 -2.33
C SER A 39 -10.18 -22.93 -2.92
N ARG A 40 -10.45 -23.19 -4.20
CA ARG A 40 -9.91 -24.35 -4.92
C ARG A 40 -8.56 -24.09 -5.59
N SER A 41 -8.11 -22.84 -5.62
CA SER A 41 -6.83 -22.46 -6.20
C SER A 41 -5.68 -22.66 -5.20
N ASN A 42 -4.54 -23.13 -5.70
CA ASN A 42 -3.28 -23.22 -4.95
C ASN A 42 -2.32 -22.07 -5.30
N SER A 43 -2.76 -21.10 -6.11
CA SER A 43 -2.00 -19.93 -6.51
C SER A 43 -2.82 -18.66 -6.29
N LEU A 44 -2.15 -17.51 -6.33
CA LEU A 44 -2.79 -16.20 -6.34
C LEU A 44 -3.82 -16.09 -7.47
N VAL A 45 -5.02 -15.61 -7.12
CA VAL A 45 -6.10 -15.30 -8.08
C VAL A 45 -6.16 -13.79 -8.27
N LEU A 46 -5.82 -13.33 -9.47
CA LEU A 46 -5.96 -11.94 -9.89
C LEU A 46 -7.41 -11.68 -10.31
N VAL A 47 -8.04 -10.69 -9.68
CA VAL A 47 -9.42 -10.28 -9.94
C VAL A 47 -9.40 -8.84 -10.45
N LEU A 48 -9.76 -8.66 -11.71
CA LEU A 48 -9.84 -7.34 -12.35
C LEU A 48 -11.28 -6.86 -12.35
N VAL A 49 -11.50 -5.66 -11.82
CA VAL A 49 -12.80 -4.98 -11.86
C VAL A 49 -12.76 -3.77 -12.80
N GLU A 50 -13.91 -3.28 -13.22
CA GLU A 50 -13.98 -2.13 -14.13
C GLU A 50 -13.66 -0.82 -13.41
N LYS A 51 -14.12 -0.65 -12.16
CA LYS A 51 -14.05 0.61 -11.41
C LYS A 51 -13.52 0.41 -9.99
N SER A 52 -12.86 1.43 -9.43
CA SER A 52 -12.37 1.45 -8.03
C SER A 52 -13.46 1.13 -7.01
N GLN A 53 -14.66 1.70 -7.18
CA GLN A 53 -15.79 1.43 -6.27
C GLN A 53 -16.21 -0.06 -6.26
N ASP A 54 -16.11 -0.74 -7.40
CA ASP A 54 -16.49 -2.16 -7.49
C ASP A 54 -15.48 -3.05 -6.75
N ALA A 55 -14.21 -2.64 -6.66
CA ALA A 55 -13.16 -3.39 -5.96
C ALA A 55 -13.46 -3.47 -4.46
N GLN A 56 -13.74 -2.33 -3.81
CA GLN A 56 -14.02 -2.29 -2.38
C GLN A 56 -15.30 -3.05 -2.02
N GLN A 57 -16.36 -2.91 -2.83
CA GLN A 57 -17.59 -3.68 -2.62
C GLN A 57 -17.34 -5.19 -2.75
N LEU A 58 -16.46 -5.59 -3.66
CA LEU A 58 -16.11 -6.99 -3.87
C LEU A 58 -15.29 -7.55 -2.70
N VAL A 59 -14.32 -6.80 -2.16
CA VAL A 59 -13.54 -7.17 -0.96
C VAL A 59 -14.49 -7.49 0.21
N ASN A 60 -15.40 -6.57 0.52
CA ASN A 60 -16.37 -6.75 1.62
C ASN A 60 -17.24 -7.99 1.41
N ALA A 61 -17.74 -8.20 0.18
CA ALA A 61 -18.54 -9.37 -0.13
C ALA A 61 -17.74 -10.68 -0.03
N LEU A 62 -16.46 -10.68 -0.42
CA LEU A 62 -15.60 -11.85 -0.34
C LEU A 62 -15.30 -12.26 1.11
N HIS A 63 -15.06 -11.30 2.01
CA HIS A 63 -14.93 -11.60 3.43
C HIS A 63 -16.17 -12.31 3.98
N PHE A 64 -17.37 -11.87 3.61
CA PHE A 64 -18.62 -12.55 3.96
C PHE A 64 -18.68 -13.99 3.41
N TYR A 65 -18.45 -14.19 2.10
CA TYR A 65 -18.58 -15.53 1.49
C TYR A 65 -17.47 -16.51 1.90
N LEU A 66 -16.30 -16.02 2.30
CA LEU A 66 -15.21 -16.84 2.85
C LEU A 66 -15.33 -17.05 4.37
N GLY A 67 -16.32 -16.44 5.03
CA GLY A 67 -16.52 -16.56 6.48
C GLY A 67 -15.42 -15.89 7.30
N GLN A 68 -14.79 -14.85 6.75
CA GLN A 68 -13.64 -14.16 7.36
C GLN A 68 -14.03 -12.96 8.23
N GLU A 69 -15.32 -12.60 8.32
CA GLU A 69 -15.80 -11.40 9.03
C GLU A 69 -15.39 -11.35 10.52
N HIS A 70 -15.18 -12.51 11.14
CA HIS A 70 -14.75 -12.63 12.54
C HIS A 70 -13.23 -12.70 12.73
N HIS A 71 -12.49 -12.79 11.63
CA HIS A 71 -11.03 -12.81 11.58
C HIS A 71 -10.49 -11.47 11.11
N LEU A 72 -11.34 -10.44 11.09
CA LEU A 72 -10.92 -9.08 10.80
C LEU A 72 -10.49 -8.41 12.10
N ASP A 73 -9.34 -7.77 12.07
CA ASP A 73 -8.91 -6.89 13.14
C ASP A 73 -9.75 -5.60 13.16
N ALA A 74 -9.43 -4.68 14.07
CA ALA A 74 -10.13 -3.39 14.16
C ALA A 74 -10.00 -2.54 12.88
N GLU A 75 -9.04 -2.86 12.02
CA GLU A 75 -8.77 -2.18 10.75
C GLU A 75 -9.54 -2.83 9.57
N GLY A 76 -10.31 -3.90 9.83
CA GLY A 76 -11.04 -4.62 8.80
C GLY A 76 -10.15 -5.57 7.99
N GLU A 77 -8.95 -5.86 8.47
CA GLU A 77 -7.98 -6.72 7.81
C GLU A 77 -7.90 -8.09 8.46
N ALA A 78 -7.63 -9.10 7.65
CA ALA A 78 -7.47 -10.43 8.19
C ALA A 78 -6.29 -10.50 9.19
N ASP A 79 -6.56 -10.97 10.41
CA ASP A 79 -5.64 -11.07 11.56
C ASP A 79 -4.48 -12.09 11.38
N GLY A 80 -4.20 -12.49 10.14
CA GLY A 80 -3.20 -13.50 9.78
C GLY A 80 -3.63 -14.94 10.03
N SER A 81 -4.81 -15.19 10.60
CA SER A 81 -5.34 -16.55 10.82
C SER A 81 -6.12 -17.11 9.63
N VAL A 82 -6.30 -16.32 8.56
CA VAL A 82 -7.06 -16.75 7.39
C VAL A 82 -6.21 -17.53 6.38
N ASP A 83 -6.78 -18.61 5.84
CA ASP A 83 -6.10 -19.42 4.81
C ASP A 83 -6.03 -18.72 3.43
N LEU A 84 -6.86 -17.69 3.21
CA LEU A 84 -7.02 -16.98 1.94
C LEU A 84 -6.97 -15.47 2.16
N PRO A 85 -5.76 -14.87 2.14
CA PRO A 85 -5.64 -13.42 2.21
C PRO A 85 -6.32 -12.75 1.01
N ILE A 86 -6.95 -11.61 1.26
CA ILE A 86 -7.51 -10.72 0.23
C ILE A 86 -6.72 -9.43 0.26
N VAL A 87 -6.09 -9.09 -0.86
CA VAL A 87 -5.33 -7.83 -1.02
C VAL A 87 -6.03 -6.99 -2.07
N HIS A 88 -6.32 -5.74 -1.73
CA HIS A 88 -6.83 -4.73 -2.66
C HIS A 88 -5.70 -3.77 -3.02
N LEU A 89 -5.41 -3.61 -4.32
CA LEU A 89 -4.49 -2.58 -4.81
C LEU A 89 -5.32 -1.46 -5.46
N PRO A 90 -5.58 -0.34 -4.76
CA PRO A 90 -6.41 0.73 -5.29
C PRO A 90 -5.69 1.47 -6.44
N ASP A 91 -6.47 2.14 -7.28
CA ASP A 91 -5.93 3.09 -8.27
C ASP A 91 -5.42 4.35 -7.57
N TRP A 92 -4.58 5.14 -8.25
CA TRP A 92 -4.13 6.44 -7.74
C TRP A 92 -5.25 7.49 -7.63
N GLU A 93 -6.38 7.29 -8.31
CA GLU A 93 -7.51 8.22 -8.38
C GLU A 93 -7.15 9.61 -8.94
N THR A 94 -6.04 9.68 -9.67
CA THR A 94 -5.57 10.84 -10.43
C THR A 94 -5.67 10.57 -11.93
N LEU A 95 -5.84 11.63 -12.73
CA LEU A 95 -5.93 11.48 -14.18
C LEU A 95 -4.55 11.21 -14.78
N PRO A 96 -4.42 10.40 -15.86
CA PRO A 96 -3.14 10.23 -16.53
C PRO A 96 -2.46 11.57 -16.85
N TYR A 97 -1.22 11.75 -16.36
CA TYR A 97 -0.44 12.99 -16.45
C TYR A 97 -1.01 14.18 -15.67
N ASP A 98 -1.70 13.91 -14.55
CA ASP A 98 -2.16 14.96 -13.66
C ASP A 98 -0.99 15.76 -13.07
N SER A 99 -1.29 17.01 -12.70
CA SER A 99 -0.38 17.84 -11.91
C SER A 99 -0.50 17.59 -10.40
N PHE A 100 -1.42 16.71 -9.98
CA PHE A 100 -1.60 16.32 -8.60
C PHE A 100 -0.99 14.94 -8.35
N SER A 101 -0.37 14.78 -7.18
CA SER A 101 -0.02 13.46 -6.68
C SER A 101 -1.25 12.76 -6.07
N PRO A 102 -1.25 11.42 -5.99
CA PRO A 102 -2.28 10.69 -5.26
C PRO A 102 -2.38 11.16 -3.81
N HIS A 103 -3.57 11.03 -3.22
CA HIS A 103 -3.75 11.33 -1.79
C HIS A 103 -2.92 10.36 -0.93
N GLU A 104 -2.40 10.82 0.21
CA GLU A 104 -1.50 10.01 1.03
C GLU A 104 -2.17 8.76 1.60
N ASP A 105 -3.47 8.80 1.88
CA ASP A 105 -4.27 7.60 2.22
C ASP A 105 -4.20 6.54 1.12
N ILE A 106 -4.33 6.94 -0.14
CA ILE A 106 -4.26 6.03 -1.30
C ILE A 106 -2.84 5.49 -1.44
N THR A 107 -1.83 6.37 -1.35
CA THR A 107 -0.41 5.96 -1.38
C THR A 107 -0.11 4.94 -0.28
N SER A 108 -0.61 5.19 0.94
CA SER A 108 -0.49 4.33 2.11
C SER A 108 -1.12 2.95 1.87
N GLU A 109 -2.37 2.90 1.39
CA GLU A 109 -3.06 1.65 1.04
C GLU A 109 -2.31 0.86 -0.04
N ARG A 110 -1.82 1.56 -1.08
CA ARG A 110 -1.07 0.92 -2.17
C ARG A 110 0.24 0.34 -1.68
N LEU A 111 1.01 1.09 -0.90
CA LEU A 111 2.26 0.61 -0.31
C LEU A 111 2.03 -0.60 0.58
N LYS A 112 0.95 -0.60 1.36
CA LYS A 112 0.53 -1.78 2.15
C LYS A 112 0.29 -2.98 1.24
N ALA A 113 -0.55 -2.83 0.22
CA ALA A 113 -0.90 -3.90 -0.71
C ALA A 113 0.34 -4.45 -1.45
N LEU A 114 1.22 -3.57 -1.92
CA LEU A 114 2.46 -3.97 -2.58
C LEU A 114 3.43 -4.68 -1.62
N SER A 115 3.51 -4.25 -0.36
CA SER A 115 4.34 -4.91 0.66
C SER A 115 3.83 -6.33 0.98
N GLN A 116 2.52 -6.54 1.01
CA GLN A 116 1.91 -7.86 1.22
C GLN A 116 2.08 -8.75 -0.01
N LEU A 117 2.02 -8.18 -1.22
CA LEU A 117 2.12 -8.90 -2.47
C LEU A 117 3.46 -9.64 -2.64
N SER A 118 4.55 -9.10 -2.08
CA SER A 118 5.89 -9.70 -2.11
C SER A 118 5.95 -11.14 -1.55
N ASP A 119 5.07 -11.46 -0.60
CA ASP A 119 5.03 -12.74 0.11
C ASP A 119 3.74 -13.54 -0.21
N LEU A 120 2.86 -12.99 -1.06
CA LEU A 120 1.55 -13.58 -1.36
C LEU A 120 1.62 -14.61 -2.48
N HIS A 121 1.73 -15.90 -2.09
CA HIS A 121 1.73 -17.01 -3.06
C HIS A 121 0.33 -17.57 -3.36
N ARG A 122 -0.60 -17.43 -2.41
CA ARG A 122 -1.99 -17.90 -2.49
C ARG A 122 -2.89 -16.85 -1.85
N GLY A 123 -4.01 -16.56 -2.49
CA GLY A 123 -4.97 -15.55 -2.02
C GLY A 123 -5.68 -14.89 -3.19
N LEU A 124 -6.27 -13.73 -2.94
CA LEU A 124 -6.89 -12.88 -3.96
C LEU A 124 -6.16 -11.55 -4.04
N LEU A 125 -5.85 -11.09 -5.25
CA LEU A 125 -5.43 -9.73 -5.54
C LEU A 125 -6.51 -9.06 -6.37
N ILE A 126 -7.12 -8.01 -5.85
CA ILE A 126 -8.24 -7.29 -6.46
C ILE A 126 -7.75 -5.89 -6.85
N LEU A 127 -8.00 -5.49 -8.09
CA LEU A 127 -7.70 -4.13 -8.56
C LEU A 127 -8.56 -3.74 -9.76
N PRO A 128 -8.78 -2.43 -9.95
CA PRO A 128 -9.32 -1.90 -11.20
C PRO A 128 -8.44 -2.22 -12.40
N ILE A 129 -9.06 -2.37 -13.57
CA ILE A 129 -8.35 -2.65 -14.83
C ILE A 129 -7.35 -1.54 -15.18
N GLN A 130 -7.67 -0.28 -14.86
CA GLN A 130 -6.78 0.85 -15.11
C GLN A 130 -5.49 0.79 -14.28
N THR A 131 -5.58 0.27 -13.05
CA THR A 131 -4.43 0.11 -12.14
C THR A 131 -3.40 -0.87 -12.70
N LEU A 132 -3.82 -1.83 -13.55
CA LEU A 132 -2.93 -2.78 -14.20
C LEU A 132 -2.00 -2.12 -15.23
N ALA A 133 -2.35 -0.93 -15.73
CA ALA A 133 -1.52 -0.20 -16.68
C ALA A 133 -0.36 0.55 -16.01
N HIS A 134 -0.44 0.78 -14.70
CA HIS A 134 0.61 1.48 -13.96
C HIS A 134 1.85 0.60 -13.84
N ARG A 135 3.02 1.23 -13.98
CA ARG A 135 4.27 0.59 -13.57
C ARG A 135 4.37 0.62 -12.06
N LEU A 136 4.88 -0.47 -11.50
CA LEU A 136 5.08 -0.60 -10.06
C LEU A 136 6.55 -0.33 -9.72
N PRO A 137 6.82 0.13 -8.48
CA PRO A 137 8.20 0.32 -8.05
C PRO A 137 8.96 -1.01 -7.99
N PRO A 138 10.29 -0.97 -8.12
CA PRO A 138 11.12 -2.16 -7.92
C PRO A 138 10.87 -2.76 -6.54
N ARG A 139 10.79 -4.10 -6.46
CA ARG A 139 10.60 -4.81 -5.18
C ARG A 139 11.65 -4.41 -4.13
N GLU A 140 12.89 -4.24 -4.56
CA GLU A 140 14.00 -3.82 -3.70
C GLU A 140 13.79 -2.46 -3.03
N HIS A 141 13.00 -1.55 -3.62
CA HIS A 141 12.65 -0.27 -3.01
C HIS A 141 11.76 -0.47 -1.79
N LEU A 142 10.74 -1.34 -1.90
CA LEU A 142 9.82 -1.64 -0.81
C LEU A 142 10.52 -2.48 0.28
N ASP A 143 11.19 -3.57 -0.12
CA ASP A 143 11.84 -4.49 0.82
C ASP A 143 13.01 -3.82 1.56
N GLY A 144 13.79 -2.98 0.86
CA GLY A 144 14.95 -2.28 1.43
C GLY A 144 14.58 -1.16 2.41
N GLN A 145 13.35 -0.66 2.36
CA GLN A 145 12.86 0.44 3.20
C GLN A 145 11.78 0.03 4.20
N ARG A 146 11.44 -1.27 4.24
CA ARG A 146 10.55 -1.84 5.27
C ARG A 146 11.35 -2.12 6.54
N PHE A 147 10.89 -1.60 7.68
CA PHE A 147 11.47 -1.97 8.97
C PHE A 147 10.41 -2.09 10.04
N VAL A 148 10.65 -3.02 10.97
CA VAL A 148 9.77 -3.30 12.09
C VAL A 148 10.43 -2.76 13.35
N LEU A 149 9.68 -1.99 14.13
CA LEU A 149 10.09 -1.51 15.44
C LEU A 149 9.22 -2.19 16.49
N THR A 150 9.85 -2.68 17.55
CA THR A 150 9.20 -3.36 18.66
C THR A 150 9.58 -2.65 19.96
N THR A 151 8.72 -2.75 20.97
CA THR A 151 9.06 -2.28 22.33
C THR A 151 10.35 -2.98 22.81
N GLY A 152 11.29 -2.21 23.37
CA GLY A 152 12.61 -2.69 23.81
C GLY A 152 13.72 -2.61 22.74
N ASP A 153 13.40 -2.27 21.49
CA ASP A 153 14.42 -2.05 20.47
C ASP A 153 15.26 -0.80 20.77
N THR A 154 16.54 -0.84 20.36
CA THR A 154 17.39 0.35 20.38
C THR A 154 16.99 1.31 19.27
N PHE A 155 16.73 2.57 19.61
CA PHE A 155 16.23 3.60 18.71
C PHE A 155 17.00 4.91 18.90
N ASP A 156 17.98 5.16 18.03
CA ASP A 156 18.71 6.43 17.99
C ASP A 156 17.90 7.46 17.18
N LEU A 157 17.30 8.40 17.89
CA LEU A 157 16.35 9.35 17.30
C LEU A 157 16.96 10.20 16.17
N HIS A 158 18.24 10.53 16.23
CA HIS A 158 18.91 11.30 15.16
C HIS A 158 19.10 10.47 13.89
N THR A 159 19.45 9.20 14.03
CA THR A 159 19.63 8.28 12.90
C THR A 159 18.30 7.91 12.30
N GLU A 160 17.29 7.61 13.11
CA GLU A 160 15.95 7.26 12.64
C GLU A 160 15.24 8.45 11.99
N ARG A 161 15.44 9.67 12.48
CA ARG A 161 15.00 10.88 11.77
C ARG A 161 15.56 10.95 10.35
N ARG A 162 16.87 10.79 10.18
CA ARG A 162 17.50 10.82 8.84
C ARG A 162 17.01 9.69 7.95
N ARG A 163 16.74 8.53 8.54
CA ARG A 163 16.18 7.38 7.84
C ARG A 163 14.77 7.67 7.32
N LEU A 164 13.90 8.21 8.16
CA LEU A 164 12.54 8.63 7.78
C LEU A 164 12.57 9.67 6.66
N GLU A 165 13.40 10.72 6.79
CA GLU A 165 13.59 11.73 5.74
C GLU A 165 14.08 11.11 4.42
N ALA A 166 15.05 10.19 4.47
CA ALA A 166 15.56 9.49 3.30
C ALA A 166 14.52 8.53 2.67
N SER A 167 13.59 8.02 3.47
CA SER A 167 12.43 7.23 3.02
C SER A 167 11.26 8.09 2.54
N GLY A 168 11.42 9.42 2.50
CA GLY A 168 10.45 10.36 1.94
C GLY A 168 9.46 10.92 2.95
N TYR A 169 9.60 10.62 4.25
CA TYR A 169 8.71 11.17 5.27
C TYR A 169 8.98 12.66 5.49
N HIS A 170 7.92 13.39 5.81
CA HIS A 170 7.94 14.83 6.05
C HIS A 170 8.04 15.14 7.54
N ALA A 171 9.09 15.89 7.92
CA ALA A 171 9.25 16.40 9.26
C ALA A 171 8.29 17.59 9.49
N VAL A 172 7.36 17.44 10.41
CA VAL A 172 6.32 18.43 10.74
C VAL A 172 6.31 18.75 12.23
N ASP A 173 5.62 19.82 12.60
CA ASP A 173 5.44 20.17 14.01
C ASP A 173 4.45 19.24 14.70
N THR A 174 3.39 18.82 14.00
CA THR A 174 2.31 17.95 14.49
C THR A 174 1.83 17.05 13.37
N VAL A 175 1.78 15.75 13.65
CA VAL A 175 1.40 14.70 12.70
C VAL A 175 -0.12 14.61 12.56
N HIS A 176 -0.60 14.66 11.32
CA HIS A 176 -2.00 14.51 10.94
C HIS A 176 -2.19 13.51 9.79
N GLU A 177 -1.28 13.47 8.82
CA GLU A 177 -1.41 12.68 7.59
C GLU A 177 -0.33 11.59 7.48
N HIS A 178 -0.58 10.54 6.69
CA HIS A 178 0.42 9.51 6.42
C HIS A 178 1.69 10.09 5.81
N GLY A 179 2.84 9.49 6.15
CA GLY A 179 4.13 9.99 5.68
C GLY A 179 4.67 11.17 6.47
N GLU A 180 3.97 11.64 7.51
CA GLU A 180 4.47 12.67 8.41
C GLU A 180 5.15 12.09 9.65
N PHE A 181 6.10 12.83 10.21
CA PHE A 181 6.65 12.56 11.54
C PHE A 181 7.02 13.85 12.28
N ALA A 182 7.00 13.81 13.60
CA ALA A 182 7.39 14.90 14.48
C ALA A 182 8.25 14.39 15.63
N VAL A 183 9.26 15.17 16.01
CA VAL A 183 10.19 14.85 17.11
C VAL A 183 10.03 15.88 18.23
N ARG A 184 9.78 15.40 19.46
CA ARG A 184 9.58 16.25 20.64
C ARG A 184 10.29 15.65 21.85
N GLY A 185 11.56 16.03 22.06
CA GLY A 185 12.36 15.48 23.15
C GLY A 185 12.62 13.99 22.94
N ALA A 186 12.15 13.15 23.87
CA ALA A 186 12.26 11.68 23.80
C ALA A 186 11.06 11.01 23.12
N ILE A 187 10.25 11.77 22.37
CA ILE A 187 9.07 11.28 21.66
C ILE A 187 9.26 11.46 20.17
N LEU A 188 8.92 10.43 19.40
CA LEU A 188 8.72 10.50 17.97
C LEU A 188 7.28 10.11 17.65
N ASP A 189 6.51 11.06 17.12
CA ASP A 189 5.21 10.80 16.52
C ASP A 189 5.42 10.54 15.03
N VAL A 190 4.79 9.52 14.46
CA VAL A 190 4.87 9.16 13.04
C VAL A 190 3.53 8.64 12.57
N PHE A 191 3.17 8.92 11.33
CA PHE A 191 2.05 8.25 10.67
C PHE A 191 2.60 7.32 9.58
N PRO A 192 2.78 6.02 9.90
CA PRO A 192 3.37 5.05 8.97
C PRO A 192 2.51 4.87 7.72
N MET A 193 3.14 4.84 6.55
CA MET A 193 2.48 4.27 5.37
C MET A 193 2.08 2.82 5.63
N GLY A 194 0.85 2.47 5.25
CA GLY A 194 0.22 1.17 5.47
C GLY A 194 -0.39 0.94 6.85
N SER A 195 -0.39 1.95 7.74
CA SER A 195 -1.13 1.90 9.01
C SER A 195 -2.38 2.79 8.95
N GLN A 196 -3.44 2.46 9.68
CA GLN A 196 -4.63 3.31 9.79
C GLN A 196 -4.52 4.40 10.87
N GLN A 197 -3.55 4.29 11.77
CA GLN A 197 -3.41 5.21 12.90
C GLN A 197 -1.96 5.69 13.04
N PRO A 198 -1.75 6.96 13.41
CA PRO A 198 -0.42 7.43 13.76
C PRO A 198 0.00 6.85 15.12
N LEU A 199 1.31 6.74 15.29
CA LEU A 199 1.96 6.11 16.42
C LEU A 199 2.91 7.07 17.11
N ARG A 200 2.85 7.05 18.43
CA ARG A 200 3.76 7.73 19.34
C ARG A 200 4.75 6.71 19.87
N ILE A 201 6.02 6.94 19.58
CA ILE A 201 7.17 6.18 20.08
C ILE A 201 7.76 6.96 21.26
N GLU A 202 7.61 6.41 22.46
CA GLU A 202 8.18 6.98 23.69
C GLU A 202 9.51 6.29 23.99
N LEU A 203 10.57 7.07 24.16
CA LEU A 203 11.92 6.56 24.41
C LEU A 203 12.34 6.78 25.87
N PHE A 204 13.07 5.80 26.41
CA PHE A 204 13.88 5.94 27.61
C PHE A 204 15.36 5.81 27.21
N ASP A 205 16.10 6.92 27.29
CA ASP A 205 17.43 7.08 26.68
C ASP A 205 17.43 6.74 25.18
N THR A 206 17.89 5.53 24.82
CA THR A 206 17.95 5.03 23.42
C THR A 206 17.12 3.77 23.23
N GLU A 207 16.21 3.44 24.14
CA GLU A 207 15.36 2.25 24.08
C GLU A 207 13.89 2.67 23.89
N ILE A 208 13.15 1.95 23.04
CA ILE A 208 11.70 2.14 22.90
C ILE A 208 11.03 1.64 24.18
N GLU A 209 10.56 2.58 25.01
CA GLU A 209 9.81 2.27 26.24
C GLU A 209 8.38 1.87 25.92
N SER A 210 7.73 2.56 24.97
CA SER A 210 6.40 2.15 24.52
C SER A 210 6.03 2.67 23.14
N LEU A 211 5.14 1.92 22.48
CA LEU A 211 4.48 2.28 21.23
C LEU A 211 2.99 2.46 21.48
N ARG A 212 2.43 3.59 21.03
CA ARG A 212 1.05 3.97 21.33
C ARG A 212 0.37 4.56 20.10
N ALA A 213 -0.74 3.98 19.67
CA ALA A 213 -1.59 4.62 18.67
C ALA A 213 -2.22 5.87 19.27
N PHE A 214 -2.39 6.92 18.47
CA PHE A 214 -3.06 8.14 18.89
C PHE A 214 -4.01 8.66 17.82
N ASP A 215 -4.94 9.51 18.24
CA ASP A 215 -5.91 10.16 17.38
C ASP A 215 -5.29 11.44 16.77
N PRO A 216 -5.17 11.57 15.43
CA PRO A 216 -4.47 12.69 14.79
C PRO A 216 -5.15 14.05 15.03
N ASP A 217 -6.45 14.10 15.27
CA ASP A 217 -7.17 15.37 15.49
C ASP A 217 -7.01 15.87 16.93
N THR A 218 -7.15 14.96 17.90
CA THR A 218 -7.14 15.28 19.34
C THR A 218 -5.76 15.14 19.97
N GLN A 219 -4.81 14.50 19.28
CA GLN A 219 -3.45 14.22 19.73
C GLN A 219 -3.39 13.38 21.02
N ARG A 220 -4.43 12.57 21.25
CA ARG A 220 -4.58 11.73 22.44
C ARG A 220 -4.30 10.27 22.12
N THR A 221 -3.56 9.62 23.02
CA THR A 221 -3.34 8.17 22.95
C THR A 221 -4.65 7.39 22.99
N ILE A 222 -4.74 6.39 22.13
CA ILE A 222 -5.85 5.45 22.00
C ILE A 222 -5.48 4.12 22.67
N THR A 223 -4.50 3.40 22.12
CA THR A 223 -4.12 2.06 22.57
C THR A 223 -2.61 1.87 22.53
N LYS A 224 -2.10 0.89 23.30
CA LYS A 224 -0.73 0.41 23.17
C LYS A 224 -0.66 -0.62 22.04
N VAL A 225 0.47 -0.66 21.35
CA VAL A 225 0.79 -1.69 20.35
C VAL A 225 2.15 -2.28 20.66
N ASP A 226 2.38 -3.53 20.26
CA ASP A 226 3.64 -4.22 20.56
C ASP A 226 4.74 -3.92 19.54
N SER A 227 4.34 -3.71 18.28
CA SER A 227 5.24 -3.39 17.18
C SER A 227 4.57 -2.52 16.13
N VAL A 228 5.40 -1.92 15.27
CA VAL A 228 4.97 -1.16 14.08
C VAL A 228 5.86 -1.51 12.90
N THR A 229 5.26 -1.64 11.72
CA THR A 229 5.99 -1.69 10.46
C THR A 229 5.98 -0.32 9.80
N LEU A 230 7.15 0.22 9.50
CA LEU A 230 7.32 1.44 8.72
C LEU A 230 7.63 1.05 7.27
N LEU A 231 6.79 1.50 6.35
CA LEU A 231 6.99 1.42 4.90
C LEU A 231 7.60 2.75 4.40
N PRO A 232 8.24 2.80 3.21
CA PRO A 232 8.65 4.07 2.61
C PRO A 232 7.46 5.02 2.45
N ALA A 233 7.67 6.32 2.49
CA ALA A 233 6.59 7.30 2.32
C ALA A 233 6.11 7.44 0.87
N ARG A 234 6.83 6.85 -0.09
CA ARG A 234 6.56 7.02 -1.52
C ARG A 234 6.77 5.72 -2.27
N GLU A 235 5.94 5.51 -3.30
CA GLU A 235 6.14 4.42 -4.25
C GLU A 235 7.42 4.63 -5.07
N ILE A 236 7.77 5.87 -5.42
CA ILE A 236 8.93 6.16 -6.27
C ILE A 236 10.21 6.36 -5.43
N PRO A 237 11.33 5.67 -5.74
CA PRO A 237 12.61 5.93 -5.10
C PRO A 237 13.22 7.27 -5.53
N LEU A 238 13.39 8.20 -4.58
CA LEU A 238 14.19 9.41 -4.74
C LEU A 238 15.61 9.28 -4.16
N THR A 239 16.16 8.08 -4.23
CA THR A 239 17.56 7.83 -3.86
C THR A 239 18.50 8.47 -4.88
N GLU A 240 19.79 8.63 -4.55
CA GLU A 240 20.80 9.15 -5.48
C GLU A 240 20.82 8.37 -6.82
N THR A 241 20.68 7.04 -6.74
CA THR A 241 20.54 6.17 -7.91
C THR A 241 19.26 6.45 -8.69
N GLY A 242 18.11 6.58 -8.00
CA GLY A 242 16.83 6.91 -8.63
C GLY A 242 16.87 8.25 -9.37
N ILE A 243 17.40 9.29 -8.73
CA ILE A 243 17.56 10.63 -9.32
C ILE A 243 18.50 10.59 -10.52
N THR A 244 19.59 9.82 -10.45
CA THR A 244 20.53 9.67 -11.58
C THR A 244 19.86 8.99 -12.76
N THR A 245 19.11 7.91 -12.53
CA THR A 245 18.33 7.21 -13.55
C THR A 245 17.30 8.13 -14.20
N PHE A 246 16.53 8.87 -13.39
CA PHE A 246 15.57 9.86 -13.87
C PHE A 246 16.23 10.89 -14.79
N ARG A 247 17.37 11.46 -14.39
CA ARG A 247 18.09 12.47 -15.20
C ARG A 247 18.58 11.89 -16.53
N ASN A 248 19.08 10.67 -16.52
CA ASN A 248 19.54 9.99 -17.75
C ASN A 248 18.37 9.74 -18.70
N HIS A 249 17.28 9.13 -18.22
CA HIS A 249 16.08 8.89 -19.03
C HIS A 249 15.46 10.20 -19.54
N TRP A 250 15.48 11.26 -18.73
CA TRP A 250 15.00 12.57 -19.16
C TRP A 250 15.77 13.08 -20.38
N HIS A 251 17.11 13.02 -20.34
CA HIS A 251 17.96 13.45 -21.45
C HIS A 251 17.80 12.62 -22.71
N GLU A 252 17.44 11.34 -22.58
CA GLU A 252 17.18 10.43 -23.71
C GLU A 252 15.78 10.61 -24.32
N THR A 253 14.81 11.04 -23.52
CA THR A 253 13.39 11.06 -23.88
C THR A 253 12.88 12.43 -24.29
N PHE A 254 13.30 13.49 -23.59
CA PHE A 254 12.78 14.84 -23.77
C PHE A 254 13.78 15.75 -24.48
N GLU A 255 13.30 16.50 -25.47
CA GLU A 255 14.07 17.53 -26.15
C GLU A 255 14.06 18.86 -25.36
N GLY A 256 15.04 19.72 -25.63
CA GLY A 256 15.15 21.05 -25.01
C GLY A 256 16.09 21.08 -23.79
N ASN A 257 16.11 22.23 -23.09
CA ASN A 257 16.94 22.41 -21.92
C ASN A 257 16.16 21.97 -20.66
N PRO A 258 16.59 20.90 -19.94
CA PRO A 258 15.86 20.40 -18.77
C PRO A 258 15.72 21.42 -17.64
N ARG A 259 16.61 22.42 -17.58
CA ARG A 259 16.52 23.50 -16.59
C ARG A 259 15.36 24.45 -16.83
N ASP A 260 14.65 24.34 -17.94
CA ASP A 260 13.44 25.10 -18.21
C ASP A 260 12.19 24.38 -17.65
N CYS A 261 12.34 23.14 -17.17
CA CYS A 261 11.28 22.35 -16.53
C CYS A 261 11.44 22.34 -15.01
N SER A 262 10.38 22.67 -14.27
CA SER A 262 10.41 22.63 -12.79
C SER A 262 10.52 21.20 -12.26
N ILE A 263 9.79 20.24 -12.84
CA ILE A 263 9.80 18.84 -12.41
C ILE A 263 11.23 18.27 -12.46
N TYR A 264 11.94 18.51 -13.56
CA TYR A 264 13.33 18.07 -13.67
C TYR A 264 14.23 18.69 -12.59
N GLN A 265 14.06 19.98 -12.30
CA GLN A 265 14.85 20.68 -11.29
C GLN A 265 14.56 20.16 -9.88
N ASP A 266 13.28 20.02 -9.55
CA ASP A 266 12.81 19.56 -8.24
C ASP A 266 13.30 18.14 -7.97
N VAL A 267 13.07 17.20 -8.90
CA VAL A 267 13.55 15.81 -8.77
C VAL A 267 15.08 15.75 -8.73
N SER A 268 15.77 16.56 -9.55
CA SER A 268 17.25 16.63 -9.50
C SER A 268 17.79 17.17 -8.17
N SER A 269 16.98 17.92 -7.42
CA SER A 269 17.31 18.41 -6.08
C SER A 269 16.86 17.48 -4.96
N GLY A 270 16.25 16.33 -5.29
CA GLY A 270 15.73 15.36 -4.33
C GLY A 270 14.33 15.68 -3.80
N LEU A 271 13.60 16.59 -4.46
CA LEU A 271 12.22 16.92 -4.13
C LEU A 271 11.25 16.10 -4.97
N ALA A 272 10.11 15.74 -4.40
CA ALA A 272 8.97 15.15 -5.11
C ALA A 272 7.94 16.25 -5.42
N PRO A 273 7.94 16.83 -6.64
CA PRO A 273 6.89 17.77 -7.02
C PRO A 273 5.55 17.04 -7.21
N PRO A 274 4.41 17.72 -7.05
CA PRO A 274 3.11 17.15 -7.37
C PRO A 274 3.05 16.58 -8.79
N GLY A 275 2.49 15.38 -8.94
CA GLY A 275 2.38 14.65 -10.21
C GLY A 275 3.65 13.92 -10.67
N VAL A 276 4.69 13.85 -9.82
CA VAL A 276 5.94 13.13 -10.13
C VAL A 276 5.72 11.64 -10.42
N GLU A 277 4.62 11.05 -9.94
CA GLU A 277 4.19 9.68 -10.19
C GLU A 277 4.10 9.33 -11.68
N TYR A 278 3.77 10.30 -12.54
CA TYR A 278 3.70 10.09 -13.98
C TYR A 278 5.07 10.12 -14.68
N TYR A 279 6.15 10.29 -13.93
CA TYR A 279 7.54 10.20 -14.38
C TYR A 279 8.26 8.96 -13.79
N ALA A 280 7.50 8.02 -13.20
CA ALA A 280 8.02 6.82 -12.53
C ALA A 280 8.57 5.68 -13.44
N PRO A 281 8.78 5.87 -14.76
CA PRO A 281 9.78 5.12 -15.51
C PRO A 281 10.97 5.99 -15.99
#